data_AF-A0A8D9FDH0-F1
#
_entry.id   AF-A0A8D9FDH0-F1
#
_cell.length_a   1.000
_cell.length_b   1.000
_cell.length_c   1.000
_cell.angle_alpha   90.00
_cell.angle_beta   90.00
_cell.angle_gamma   90.00
#
_symmetry.space_group_name_H-M   'P 1'
#
loop_
_entity.id
_entity.type
_entity.pdbx_description
1 polymer ?
#
loop_
_entity_poly.entity_id
_entity_poly.type
_entity_poly.pdbx_seq_one_letter_code
_entity_poly.pdbx_strand_id
1 'polypeptide(L)'
;MVFFKTLLVYFLSTVFLFVAIHVWKNRRYYYLGSKIPRISLREIFHFLVTMSWVSVETLSHNIMELYARENSRLKSPVFSMWYGTKLVVVFTDPDLIKKTFNDQLQKDSQVYILLDKPLQGKNVLTENQLPKWHVQRKKITAAAFNLNSIKSHLKIMYEEANILANKMAEMAATGESFEHIHMVNLEAFATILRTLCDVDLEIQQNFHHEHPFASAVEYENKVISDCFSCTILYYLM
;
A
#
# COMPACT_ATOMS: atom_id res chain seq x y z
N MET A 1 26.22 -40.41 -15.54
CA MET A 1 26.85 -39.09 -15.82
C MET A 1 26.33 -38.42 -17.10
N VAL A 2 26.13 -39.15 -18.21
CA VAL A 2 25.61 -38.59 -19.48
C VAL A 2 24.18 -38.04 -19.34
N PHE A 3 23.30 -38.77 -18.65
CA PHE A 3 21.91 -38.35 -18.41
C PHE A 3 21.78 -36.99 -17.72
N PHE A 4 22.60 -36.72 -16.70
CA PHE A 4 22.61 -35.45 -15.96
C PHE A 4 23.06 -34.28 -16.83
N LYS A 5 24.05 -34.48 -17.70
CA LYS A 5 24.52 -33.46 -18.64
C LYS A 5 23.45 -33.10 -19.67
N THR A 6 22.76 -34.09 -20.22
CA THR A 6 21.66 -33.87 -21.17
C THR A 6 20.51 -33.10 -20.53
N LEU A 7 20.13 -33.46 -19.30
CA LEU A 7 19.07 -32.78 -18.55
C LEU A 7 19.43 -31.32 -18.20
N LEU A 8 20.68 -31.07 -17.83
CA LEU A 8 21.21 -29.72 -17.59
C LEU A 8 21.15 -28.84 -18.85
N VAL A 9 21.49 -29.39 -20.02
CA VAL A 9 21.44 -28.65 -21.29
C VAL A 9 19.99 -28.31 -21.68
N TYR A 10 19.05 -29.22 -21.50
CA TYR A 10 17.63 -28.93 -21.71
C TYR A 10 17.12 -27.86 -20.74
N PHE A 11 17.52 -27.91 -19.46
CA PHE A 11 17.19 -26.86 -18.50
C PHE A 11 17.76 -25.49 -18.88
N LEU A 12 19.05 -25.41 -19.21
CA LEU A 12 19.69 -24.14 -19.59
C LEU A 12 19.10 -23.55 -20.88
N SER A 13 18.81 -24.38 -21.88
CA SER A 13 18.18 -23.92 -23.14
C SER A 13 16.75 -23.43 -22.94
N THR A 14 15.96 -24.09 -22.09
CA THR A 14 14.60 -23.63 -21.74
C THR A 14 14.63 -22.34 -20.93
N VAL A 15 15.55 -22.18 -19.97
CA VAL A 15 15.79 -20.93 -19.26
C VAL A 15 16.21 -19.82 -20.22
N PHE A 16 17.13 -20.09 -21.14
CA PHE A 16 17.58 -19.11 -22.13
C PHE A 16 16.43 -18.66 -23.04
N LEU A 17 15.63 -19.59 -23.56
CA LEU A 17 14.45 -19.27 -24.36
C LEU A 17 13.43 -18.46 -23.56
N PHE A 18 13.19 -18.81 -22.30
CA PHE A 18 12.31 -18.06 -21.40
C PHE A 18 12.79 -16.62 -21.21
N VAL A 19 14.07 -16.43 -20.90
CA VAL A 19 14.67 -15.09 -20.74
C VAL A 19 14.63 -14.31 -22.05
N ALA A 20 14.95 -14.93 -23.19
CA ALA A 20 14.90 -14.28 -24.49
C ALA A 20 13.48 -13.83 -24.85
N ILE A 21 12.48 -14.69 -24.65
CA ILE A 21 11.06 -14.34 -24.85
C ILE A 21 10.64 -13.22 -23.89
N HIS A 22 11.06 -13.27 -22.63
CA HIS A 22 10.75 -12.26 -21.63
C HIS A 22 11.33 -10.88 -22.01
N VAL A 23 12.62 -10.83 -22.33
CA VAL A 23 13.31 -9.61 -22.75
C VAL A 23 12.68 -9.07 -24.04
N TRP A 24 12.32 -9.95 -24.98
CA TRP A 24 11.67 -9.54 -26.22
C TRP A 24 10.28 -8.93 -25.98
N LYS A 25 9.44 -9.58 -25.16
CA LYS A 25 8.11 -9.05 -24.78
C LYS A 25 8.22 -7.70 -24.08
N ASN A 26 9.22 -7.54 -23.23
CA ASN A 26 9.43 -6.33 -22.43
C ASN A 26 10.40 -5.32 -23.05
N ARG A 27 10.82 -5.51 -24.31
CA ARG A 27 11.81 -4.66 -25.00
C ARG A 27 11.50 -3.17 -24.93
N ARG A 28 10.21 -2.82 -25.05
CA ARG A 28 9.74 -1.43 -24.99
C ARG A 28 9.97 -0.83 -23.60
N TYR A 29 9.72 -1.59 -22.54
CA TYR A 29 9.96 -1.14 -21.17
C TYR A 29 11.45 -0.97 -20.88
N TYR A 30 12.30 -1.88 -21.37
CA TYR A 30 13.76 -1.70 -21.27
C TYR A 30 14.25 -0.45 -22.01
N TYR A 31 13.73 -0.20 -23.21
CA TYR A 31 14.06 1.00 -23.99
C TYR A 31 13.56 2.30 -23.34
N LEU A 32 12.36 2.30 -22.76
CA LEU A 32 11.84 3.48 -22.05
C LEU A 32 12.57 3.70 -20.72
N GLY A 33 12.83 2.62 -19.97
CA GLY A 33 13.54 2.66 -18.70
C GLY A 33 15.01 3.06 -18.83
N SER A 34 15.66 2.85 -19.99
CA SER A 34 17.02 3.32 -20.22
C SER A 34 17.11 4.84 -20.47
N LYS A 35 15.99 5.49 -20.81
CA LYS A 35 15.93 6.96 -20.96
C LYS A 35 15.76 7.69 -19.63
N ILE A 36 15.36 6.98 -18.58
CA ILE A 36 15.08 7.55 -17.26
C ILE A 36 16.29 7.31 -16.37
N PRO A 37 16.72 8.28 -15.55
CA PRO A 37 17.75 8.07 -14.56
C PRO A 37 17.43 6.86 -13.67
N ARG A 38 18.41 5.98 -13.46
CA ARG A 38 18.23 4.77 -12.66
C ARG A 38 18.80 4.94 -11.26
N ILE A 39 18.08 4.41 -10.27
CA ILE A 39 18.60 4.24 -8.91
C ILE A 39 19.82 3.30 -8.95
N SER A 40 20.80 3.55 -8.09
CA SER A 40 21.97 2.67 -8.02
C SER A 40 21.60 1.26 -7.54
N LEU A 41 22.26 0.24 -8.08
CA LEU A 41 22.02 -1.16 -7.68
C LEU A 41 22.28 -1.38 -6.18
N ARG A 42 23.21 -0.62 -5.59
CA ARG A 42 23.50 -0.65 -4.15
C ARG A 42 22.29 -0.22 -3.33
N GLU A 43 21.64 0.88 -3.71
CA GLU A 43 20.46 1.35 -2.99
C GLU A 43 19.26 0.43 -3.21
N ILE A 44 19.12 -0.18 -4.40
CA ILE A 44 18.10 -1.23 -4.63
C ILE A 44 18.35 -2.41 -3.70
N PHE A 45 19.59 -2.90 -3.60
CA PHE A 45 19.93 -4.00 -2.71
C PHE A 45 19.68 -3.64 -1.24
N HIS A 46 20.14 -2.45 -0.81
CA HIS A 46 19.90 -1.95 0.54
C HIS A 46 18.41 -1.89 0.84
N PHE A 47 17.62 -1.31 -0.06
CA PHE A 47 16.17 -1.23 0.04
C PHE A 47 15.53 -2.60 0.22
N LEU A 48 15.88 -3.59 -0.63
CA LEU A 48 15.30 -4.94 -0.56
C LEU A 48 15.70 -5.68 0.72
N VAL A 49 16.93 -5.50 1.21
CA VAL A 49 17.38 -6.05 2.50
C VAL A 49 16.61 -5.39 3.66
N THR A 50 16.48 -4.07 3.66
CA THR A 50 15.72 -3.34 4.70
C THR A 50 14.21 -3.57 4.64
N MET A 51 13.67 -3.95 3.48
CA MET A 51 12.25 -4.29 3.34
C MET A 51 11.94 -5.68 3.87
N SER A 52 12.93 -6.58 3.89
CA SER A 52 12.74 -7.91 4.45
C SER A 52 12.70 -7.77 5.98
N TRP A 53 11.62 -8.17 6.64
CA TRP A 53 11.48 -8.28 8.11
C TRP A 53 11.20 -6.99 8.90
N VAL A 54 10.60 -5.98 8.29
CA VAL A 54 10.43 -4.66 8.91
C VAL A 54 8.95 -4.21 8.94
N SER A 55 8.56 -3.50 10.01
CA SER A 55 7.21 -2.92 10.18
C SER A 55 6.88 -1.92 9.06
N VAL A 56 5.59 -1.76 8.74
CA VAL A 56 5.08 -0.83 7.71
C VAL A 56 5.50 0.62 7.99
N GLU A 57 5.61 1.02 9.25
CA GLU A 57 6.04 2.38 9.62
C GLU A 57 7.48 2.65 9.20
N THR A 58 8.39 1.76 9.61
CA THR A 58 9.81 1.83 9.24
C THR A 58 9.98 1.66 7.72
N LEU A 59 9.12 0.87 7.07
CA LEU A 59 9.05 0.75 5.62
C LEU A 59 8.78 2.10 4.96
N SER A 60 7.75 2.81 5.44
CA SER A 60 7.39 4.13 4.92
C SER A 60 8.51 5.14 5.10
N HIS A 61 9.17 5.13 6.26
CA HIS A 61 10.31 6.00 6.55
C HIS A 61 11.48 5.70 5.61
N ASN A 62 11.85 4.42 5.43
CA ASN A 62 12.95 4.01 4.56
C ASN A 62 12.67 4.36 3.09
N ILE A 63 11.43 4.21 2.64
CA ILE A 63 10.99 4.63 1.30
C ILE A 63 11.17 6.15 1.16
N MET A 64 10.71 6.94 2.13
CA MET A 64 10.83 8.40 2.10
C MET A 64 12.29 8.87 2.15
N GLU A 65 13.13 8.22 2.94
CA GLU A 65 14.56 8.51 2.98
C GLU A 65 15.25 8.18 1.65
N LEU A 66 14.92 7.03 1.05
CA LEU A 66 15.40 6.67 -0.29
C LEU A 66 14.98 7.72 -1.32
N TYR A 67 13.72 8.19 -1.27
CA TYR A 67 13.23 9.26 -2.13
C TYR A 67 14.04 10.54 -1.98
N ALA A 68 14.24 11.02 -0.74
CA ALA A 68 14.98 12.24 -0.46
C ALA A 68 16.44 12.14 -0.94
N ARG A 69 17.08 11.01 -0.66
CA ARG A 69 18.47 10.74 -1.04
C ARG A 69 18.65 10.69 -2.56
N GLU A 70 17.80 9.95 -3.28
CA GLU A 70 17.93 9.81 -4.74
C GLU A 70 17.58 11.10 -5.47
N ASN A 71 16.60 11.87 -4.99
CA ASN A 71 16.31 13.19 -5.54
C ASN A 71 17.54 14.12 -5.41
N SER A 72 18.24 14.09 -4.27
CA SER A 72 19.47 14.86 -4.08
C SER A 72 20.63 14.41 -4.99
N ARG A 73 20.76 13.10 -5.23
CA ARG A 73 21.84 12.49 -6.01
C ARG A 73 21.66 12.68 -7.51
N LEU A 74 20.47 12.37 -8.01
CA LEU A 74 20.16 12.39 -9.44
C LEU A 74 19.82 13.79 -9.94
N LYS A 75 19.49 14.73 -9.03
CA LYS A 75 19.02 16.09 -9.33
C LYS A 75 17.92 16.10 -10.41
N SER A 76 17.13 15.03 -10.42
CA SER A 76 16.08 14.78 -11.40
C SER A 76 14.82 14.44 -10.62
N PRO A 77 13.68 15.09 -10.94
CA PRO A 77 12.42 14.81 -10.27
C PRO A 77 11.78 13.50 -10.75
N VAL A 78 12.47 12.77 -11.64
CA VAL A 78 12.03 11.47 -12.17
C VAL A 78 13.18 10.50 -12.12
N PHE A 79 12.91 9.32 -11.60
CA PHE A 79 13.84 8.21 -11.62
C PHE A 79 13.11 6.86 -11.73
N SER A 80 13.85 5.83 -12.08
CA SER A 80 13.32 4.48 -12.28
C SER A 80 14.08 3.44 -11.49
N MET A 81 13.35 2.40 -11.09
CA MET A 81 13.88 1.18 -10.49
C MET A 81 13.20 -0.04 -11.09
N TRP A 82 13.91 -1.16 -11.08
CA TRP A 82 13.35 -2.44 -11.47
C TRP A 82 12.93 -3.20 -10.22
N TYR A 83 11.66 -3.57 -10.17
CA TYR A 83 11.11 -4.46 -9.17
C TYR A 83 10.87 -5.82 -9.84
N GLY A 84 11.84 -6.72 -9.72
CA GLY A 84 11.89 -7.95 -10.49
C GLY A 84 11.83 -7.69 -12.00
N THR A 85 10.73 -8.09 -12.63
CA THR A 85 10.50 -7.92 -14.08
C THR A 85 9.73 -6.66 -14.45
N LYS A 86 9.35 -5.85 -13.47
CA LYS A 86 8.52 -4.65 -13.66
C LYS A 86 9.35 -3.39 -13.51
N LEU A 87 9.14 -2.46 -14.44
CA LEU A 87 9.72 -1.11 -14.37
C LEU A 87 8.82 -0.24 -13.49
N VAL A 88 9.34 0.20 -12.35
CA VAL A 88 8.70 1.18 -11.48
C VAL A 88 9.33 2.53 -11.76
N VAL A 89 8.50 3.50 -12.12
CA VAL A 89 8.93 4.88 -12.33
C VAL A 89 8.33 5.74 -11.24
N VAL A 90 9.20 6.52 -10.60
CA VAL A 90 8.81 7.43 -9.53
C VAL A 90 9.00 8.86 -10.03
N PHE A 91 7.95 9.66 -9.84
CA PHE A 91 7.92 11.07 -10.17
C PHE A 91 7.65 11.87 -8.89
N THR A 92 8.43 12.92 -8.65
CA THR A 92 8.23 13.87 -7.55
C THR A 92 7.78 15.24 -8.04
N ASP A 93 7.80 15.46 -9.36
CA ASP A 93 7.33 16.71 -9.98
C ASP A 93 5.79 16.77 -9.93
N PRO A 94 5.19 17.81 -9.30
CA PRO A 94 3.75 17.97 -9.24
C PRO A 94 3.07 18.02 -10.60
N ASP A 95 3.72 18.57 -11.63
CA ASP A 95 3.12 18.67 -12.97
C ASP A 95 3.00 17.30 -13.65
N LEU A 96 4.04 16.46 -13.50
CA LEU A 96 4.03 15.08 -13.98
C LEU A 96 3.05 14.19 -13.20
N ILE A 97 2.94 14.41 -11.88
CA ILE A 97 1.94 13.74 -11.05
C ILE A 97 0.55 14.08 -11.57
N LYS A 98 0.22 15.38 -11.68
CA LYS A 98 -1.09 15.84 -12.17
C LYS A 98 -1.42 15.25 -13.54
N LYS A 99 -0.47 15.27 -14.47
CA LYS A 99 -0.67 14.70 -15.82
C LYS A 99 -0.93 13.20 -15.76
N THR A 100 -0.12 12.45 -15.04
CA THR A 100 -0.26 10.99 -14.91
C THR A 100 -1.59 10.60 -14.29
N PHE A 101 -1.99 11.24 -13.19
CA PHE A 101 -3.24 10.93 -12.49
C PHE A 101 -4.49 11.32 -13.28
N ASN A 102 -4.41 12.29 -14.20
CA ASN A 102 -5.51 12.65 -15.10
C ASN A 102 -5.60 11.73 -16.32
N ASP A 103 -4.45 11.37 -16.92
CA ASP A 103 -4.40 10.63 -18.19
C ASP A 103 -4.45 9.10 -18.00
N GLN A 104 -4.00 8.58 -16.84
CA GLN A 104 -3.86 7.15 -16.56
C GLN A 104 -4.62 6.78 -15.28
N LEU A 105 -5.92 6.54 -15.42
CA LEU A 105 -6.78 6.13 -14.30
C LEU A 105 -6.78 4.61 -14.06
N GLN A 106 -6.13 3.82 -14.91
CA GLN A 106 -6.05 2.37 -14.76
C GLN A 106 -5.00 2.02 -13.72
N LYS A 107 -5.41 1.26 -12.70
CA LYS A 107 -4.53 0.74 -11.67
C LYS A 107 -3.79 -0.48 -12.18
N ASP A 108 -2.54 -0.67 -11.75
CA ASP A 108 -1.82 -1.91 -12.02
C ASP A 108 -2.44 -3.03 -11.20
N SER A 109 -3.10 -3.96 -11.89
CA SER A 109 -3.80 -5.08 -11.28
C SER A 109 -2.94 -5.88 -10.31
N GLN A 110 -1.62 -5.99 -10.50
CA GLN A 110 -0.81 -6.93 -9.72
C GLN A 110 -0.55 -6.49 -8.28
N VAL A 111 -0.35 -5.19 -8.05
CA VAL A 111 -0.20 -4.65 -6.68
C VAL A 111 -1.54 -4.67 -5.96
N TYR A 112 -2.63 -4.34 -6.66
CA TYR A 112 -3.97 -4.30 -6.09
C TYR A 112 -4.60 -5.70 -5.91
N ILE A 113 -4.13 -6.75 -6.60
CA ILE A 113 -4.52 -8.15 -6.36
C ILE A 113 -4.13 -8.60 -4.94
N LEU A 114 -3.04 -8.07 -4.37
CA LEU A 114 -2.69 -8.37 -2.98
C LEU A 114 -3.75 -7.87 -2.00
N LEU A 115 -4.49 -6.82 -2.38
CA LEU A 115 -5.60 -6.26 -1.62
C LEU A 115 -6.95 -6.94 -1.91
N ASP A 116 -7.08 -7.69 -3.02
CA ASP A 116 -8.33 -8.37 -3.39
C ASP A 116 -8.71 -9.50 -2.42
N LYS A 117 -7.72 -10.21 -1.88
CA LYS A 117 -7.95 -11.35 -0.96
C LYS A 117 -8.46 -10.91 0.43
N PRO A 118 -7.83 -9.95 1.13
CA PRO A 118 -8.34 -9.50 2.44
C PRO A 118 -9.67 -8.73 2.30
N LEU A 119 -9.83 -7.91 1.27
CA LEU A 119 -11.01 -7.04 1.11
C LEU A 119 -12.22 -7.72 0.44
N GLN A 120 -12.28 -9.06 0.44
CA GLN A 120 -13.40 -9.88 -0.05
C GLN A 120 -13.86 -9.53 -1.49
N GLY A 121 -12.91 -9.41 -2.42
CA GLY A 121 -13.19 -9.34 -3.86
C GLY A 121 -13.20 -7.94 -4.46
N LYS A 122 -13.80 -7.83 -5.67
CA LYS A 122 -13.76 -6.62 -6.51
C LYS A 122 -14.51 -5.47 -5.85
N ASN A 123 -13.76 -4.50 -5.34
CA ASN A 123 -14.27 -3.32 -4.66
C ASN A 123 -13.85 -2.04 -5.42
N VAL A 124 -14.27 -0.87 -4.93
CA VAL A 124 -13.93 0.41 -5.58
C VAL A 124 -12.41 0.70 -5.59
N LEU A 125 -11.65 0.06 -4.71
CA LEU A 125 -10.19 0.20 -4.63
C LEU A 125 -9.48 -0.71 -5.63
N THR A 126 -10.04 -1.89 -5.95
CA THR A 126 -9.41 -2.88 -6.83
C THR A 126 -10.04 -3.01 -8.22
N GLU A 127 -11.19 -2.38 -8.46
CA GLU A 127 -11.83 -2.38 -9.79
C GLU A 127 -10.97 -1.63 -10.82
N ASN A 128 -10.50 -2.37 -11.82
CA ASN A 128 -9.65 -1.86 -12.90
C ASN A 128 -10.48 -1.36 -14.11
N GLN A 129 -11.75 -1.74 -14.22
CA GLN A 129 -12.61 -1.28 -15.30
C GLN A 129 -13.18 0.11 -14.99
N LEU A 130 -12.64 1.13 -15.65
CA LEU A 130 -13.03 2.54 -15.44
C LEU A 130 -14.55 2.77 -15.42
N PRO A 131 -15.36 2.25 -16.36
CA PRO A 131 -16.80 2.49 -16.32
C PRO A 131 -17.47 1.93 -15.05
N LYS A 132 -17.06 0.75 -14.59
CA LYS A 132 -17.57 0.13 -13.36
C LYS A 132 -17.12 0.89 -12.12
N TRP A 133 -15.85 1.25 -12.07
CA TRP A 133 -15.28 2.07 -11.02
C TRP A 133 -16.01 3.41 -10.89
N HIS A 134 -16.29 4.10 -12.00
CA HIS A 134 -17.02 5.37 -12.00
C HIS A 134 -18.43 5.22 -11.40
N VAL A 135 -19.15 4.15 -11.76
CA VAL A 135 -20.48 3.87 -11.21
C VAL A 135 -20.42 3.60 -9.71
N GLN A 136 -19.48 2.75 -9.26
CA GLN A 136 -19.30 2.44 -7.84
C GLN A 136 -18.91 3.69 -7.03
N ARG A 137 -17.92 4.45 -7.49
CA ARG A 137 -17.49 5.70 -6.86
C ARG A 137 -18.64 6.70 -6.76
N LYS A 138 -19.41 6.89 -7.84
CA LYS A 138 -20.54 7.81 -7.84
C LYS A 138 -21.59 7.42 -6.79
N LYS A 139 -21.91 6.12 -6.66
CA LYS A 139 -22.85 5.64 -5.64
C LYS A 139 -22.36 5.95 -4.22
N ILE A 140 -21.11 5.62 -3.92
CA ILE A 140 -20.52 5.85 -2.59
C ILE A 140 -20.46 7.35 -2.26
N THR A 141 -19.93 8.16 -3.18
CA THR A 141 -19.81 9.60 -2.95
C THR A 141 -21.17 10.28 -2.83
N ALA A 142 -22.15 9.90 -3.64
CA ALA A 142 -23.49 10.51 -3.59
C ALA A 142 -24.26 10.13 -2.33
N ALA A 143 -24.08 8.92 -1.79
CA ALA A 143 -24.81 8.47 -0.60
C ALA A 143 -24.15 8.97 0.71
N ALA A 144 -22.85 8.70 0.89
CA ALA A 144 -22.18 8.88 2.18
C ALA A 144 -21.32 10.16 2.25
N PHE A 145 -20.82 10.66 1.12
CA PHE A 145 -19.85 11.76 1.09
C PHE A 145 -20.38 13.01 0.38
N ASN A 146 -21.69 13.20 0.34
CA ASN A 146 -22.29 14.48 -0.05
C ASN A 146 -22.28 15.44 1.15
N LEU A 147 -22.41 16.75 0.89
CA LEU A 147 -22.31 17.78 1.93
C LEU A 147 -23.34 17.60 3.06
N ASN A 148 -24.54 17.10 2.76
CA ASN A 148 -25.58 16.90 3.77
C ASN A 148 -25.24 15.71 4.68
N SER A 149 -24.77 14.60 4.11
CA SER A 149 -24.31 13.43 4.87
C SER A 149 -23.12 13.79 5.78
N ILE A 150 -22.15 14.55 5.26
CA ILE A 150 -21.01 15.02 6.07
C ILE A 150 -21.49 15.89 7.23
N LYS A 151 -22.46 16.79 7.01
CA LYS A 151 -23.05 17.60 8.10
C LYS A 151 -23.72 16.75 9.17
N SER A 152 -24.43 15.68 8.81
CA SER A 152 -24.99 14.75 9.80
C SER A 152 -23.90 13.98 10.54
N HIS A 153 -22.81 13.61 9.87
CA HIS A 153 -21.70 12.88 10.50
C HIS A 153 -20.94 13.74 11.52
N LEU A 154 -20.91 15.08 11.38
CA LEU A 154 -20.21 15.97 12.32
C LEU A 154 -20.67 15.79 13.77
N LYS A 155 -21.97 15.57 14.00
CA LYS A 155 -22.50 15.34 15.34
C LYS A 155 -21.92 14.07 15.95
N ILE A 156 -21.90 12.98 15.19
CA ILE A 156 -21.38 11.68 15.64
C ILE A 156 -19.87 11.76 15.87
N MET A 157 -19.13 12.37 14.93
CA MET A 157 -17.68 12.58 15.09
C MET A 157 -17.35 13.39 16.34
N TYR A 158 -18.16 14.39 16.68
CA TYR A 158 -17.98 15.18 17.91
C TYR A 158 -18.27 14.36 19.17
N GLU A 159 -19.30 13.50 19.17
CA GLU A 159 -19.61 12.62 20.30
C GLU A 159 -18.48 11.61 20.55
N GLU A 160 -18.01 10.92 19.51
CA GLU A 160 -16.92 9.93 19.61
C GLU A 160 -15.59 10.58 20.01
N ALA A 161 -15.28 11.77 19.47
CA ALA A 161 -14.09 12.52 19.86
C ALA A 161 -14.12 12.97 21.33
N ASN A 162 -15.30 13.35 21.87
CA ASN A 162 -15.42 13.70 23.28
C ASN A 162 -15.23 12.49 24.19
N ILE A 163 -15.72 11.31 23.81
CA ILE A 163 -15.49 10.07 24.57
C ILE A 163 -13.98 9.77 24.63
N LEU A 164 -13.29 9.89 23.50
CA LEU A 164 -11.83 9.72 23.42
C LEU A 164 -11.10 10.73 24.30
N ALA A 165 -11.47 12.01 24.20
CA ALA A 165 -10.83 13.10 24.95
C ALA A 165 -10.99 12.92 26.47
N ASN A 166 -12.18 12.51 26.93
CA ASN A 166 -12.42 12.25 28.36
C ASN A 166 -11.52 11.11 28.87
N LYS A 167 -11.36 10.03 28.11
CA LYS A 167 -10.48 8.91 28.48
C LYS A 167 -9.01 9.30 28.51
N MET A 168 -8.56 10.06 27.52
CA MET A 168 -7.20 10.57 27.51
C MET A 168 -6.95 11.55 28.67
N ALA A 169 -7.95 12.33 29.08
CA ALA A 169 -7.84 13.23 30.23
C ALA A 169 -7.69 12.46 31.55
N GLU A 170 -8.41 11.36 31.73
CA GLU A 170 -8.25 10.47 32.89
C GLU A 170 -6.84 9.85 32.96
N MET A 171 -6.30 9.41 31.82
CA MET A 171 -4.93 8.90 31.76
C MET A 171 -3.89 10.00 31.94
N ALA A 172 -4.11 11.19 31.39
CA ALA A 172 -3.20 12.32 31.58
C ALA A 172 -3.14 12.77 33.05
N ALA A 173 -4.22 12.60 33.81
CA ALA A 173 -4.27 12.93 35.24
C ALA A 173 -3.33 12.06 36.10
N THR A 174 -2.92 10.88 35.62
CA THR A 174 -1.94 10.03 36.34
C THR A 174 -0.51 10.58 36.22
N GLY A 175 -0.24 11.45 35.23
CA GLY A 175 1.08 11.99 34.95
C GLY A 175 2.04 11.00 34.27
N GLU A 176 1.57 9.80 33.90
CA GLU A 176 2.36 8.79 33.21
C GLU A 176 2.23 8.89 31.68
N SER A 177 3.26 8.46 30.97
CA SER A 177 3.20 8.33 29.50
C SER A 177 2.32 7.13 29.13
N PHE A 178 1.40 7.32 28.18
CA PHE A 178 0.53 6.26 27.67
C PHE A 178 0.56 6.17 26.14
N GLU A 179 0.25 4.99 25.61
CA GLU A 179 0.14 4.75 24.17
C GLU A 179 -1.28 5.06 23.68
N HIS A 180 -1.41 6.00 22.73
CA HIS A 180 -2.72 6.50 22.29
C HIS A 180 -3.22 5.90 20.97
N ILE A 181 -2.36 5.24 20.20
CA ILE A 181 -2.67 4.75 18.83
C ILE A 181 -3.88 3.81 18.85
N HIS A 182 -3.91 2.86 19.78
CA HIS A 182 -5.04 1.94 19.92
C HIS A 182 -6.36 2.69 20.18
N MET A 183 -6.35 3.68 21.08
CA MET A 183 -7.55 4.46 21.41
C MET A 183 -8.05 5.27 20.22
N VAL A 184 -7.14 5.88 19.45
CA VAL A 184 -7.48 6.61 18.22
C VAL A 184 -8.05 5.67 17.16
N ASN A 185 -7.50 4.46 17.01
CA ASN A 185 -8.01 3.46 16.08
C ASN A 185 -9.44 3.02 16.45
N LEU A 186 -9.73 2.83 17.74
CA LEU A 186 -11.07 2.48 18.21
C LEU A 186 -12.07 3.62 17.99
N GLU A 187 -11.68 4.87 18.25
CA GLU A 187 -12.51 6.05 17.97
C GLU A 187 -12.82 6.15 16.48
N ALA A 188 -11.80 6.08 15.62
CA ALA A 188 -11.98 6.16 14.18
C ALA A 188 -12.91 5.05 13.68
N PHE A 189 -12.77 3.84 14.21
CA PHE A 189 -13.62 2.71 13.84
C PHE A 189 -15.08 2.89 14.32
N ALA A 190 -15.28 3.33 15.56
CA ALA A 190 -16.61 3.62 16.10
C ALA A 190 -17.30 4.74 15.30
N THR A 191 -16.58 5.81 14.99
CA THR A 191 -17.04 6.89 14.12
C THR A 191 -17.46 6.36 12.75
N ILE A 192 -16.66 5.50 12.12
CA ILE A 192 -17.00 4.90 10.81
C ILE A 192 -18.26 4.05 10.90
N LEU A 193 -18.41 3.20 11.91
CA LEU A 193 -19.58 2.35 12.06
C LEU A 193 -20.86 3.15 12.33
N ARG A 194 -20.80 4.13 13.23
CA ARG A 194 -21.96 4.98 13.54
C ARG A 194 -22.35 5.88 12.35
N THR A 195 -21.37 6.39 11.59
CA THR A 195 -21.65 7.28 10.45
C THR A 195 -22.03 6.56 9.17
N LEU A 196 -21.34 5.47 8.80
CA LEU A 196 -21.52 4.79 7.51
C LEU A 196 -22.40 3.55 7.59
N CYS A 197 -22.44 2.88 8.74
CA CYS A 197 -23.19 1.64 8.93
C CYS A 197 -24.43 1.82 9.82
N ASP A 198 -24.59 2.97 10.48
CA ASP A 198 -25.65 3.24 11.47
C ASP A 198 -25.67 2.20 12.61
N VAL A 199 -24.49 1.71 13.00
CA VAL A 199 -24.32 0.73 14.07
C VAL A 199 -23.55 1.37 15.22
N ASP A 200 -24.16 1.39 16.40
CA ASP A 200 -23.52 1.77 17.65
C ASP A 200 -23.18 0.52 18.47
N LEU A 201 -21.89 0.23 18.60
CA LEU A 201 -21.37 -0.90 19.36
C LEU A 201 -20.64 -0.46 20.63
N GLU A 202 -20.68 0.85 20.96
CA GLU A 202 -20.00 1.43 22.12
C GLU A 202 -18.52 0.98 22.27
N ILE A 203 -17.84 0.80 21.14
CA ILE A 203 -16.55 0.08 21.05
C ILE A 203 -15.47 0.70 21.93
N GLN A 204 -15.51 2.02 22.09
CA GLN A 204 -14.54 2.71 22.93
C GLN A 204 -14.65 2.30 24.41
N GLN A 205 -15.80 1.86 24.92
CA GLN A 205 -15.99 1.57 26.36
C GLN A 205 -15.07 0.45 26.86
N ASN A 206 -14.77 -0.53 26.01
CA ASN A 206 -13.90 -1.66 26.33
C ASN A 206 -12.48 -1.46 25.80
N PHE A 207 -11.91 -0.25 25.87
CA PHE A 207 -10.59 0.06 25.30
C PHE A 207 -9.42 -0.70 25.95
N HIS A 208 -9.64 -1.34 27.10
CA HIS A 208 -8.67 -2.23 27.75
C HIS A 208 -8.63 -3.64 27.13
N HIS A 209 -9.65 -4.02 26.38
CA HIS A 209 -9.74 -5.32 25.73
C HIS A 209 -9.44 -5.19 24.24
N GLU A 210 -8.65 -6.11 23.70
CA GLU A 210 -8.42 -6.18 22.26
C GLU A 210 -9.74 -6.43 21.52
N HIS A 211 -10.17 -5.44 20.73
CA HIS A 211 -11.35 -5.58 19.90
C HIS A 211 -11.03 -6.50 18.70
N PRO A 212 -11.85 -7.53 18.39
CA PRO A 212 -11.54 -8.50 17.33
C PRO A 212 -11.25 -7.88 15.96
N PHE A 213 -11.89 -6.76 15.64
CA PHE A 213 -11.61 -6.01 14.42
C PHE A 213 -10.24 -5.33 14.43
N ALA A 214 -9.82 -4.74 15.56
CA ALA A 214 -8.52 -4.09 15.66
C ALA A 214 -7.39 -5.12 15.48
N SER A 215 -7.49 -6.26 16.18
CA SER A 215 -6.55 -7.38 16.04
C SER A 215 -6.56 -7.96 14.61
N ALA A 216 -7.72 -8.02 13.96
CA ALA A 216 -7.82 -8.48 12.57
C ALA A 216 -7.15 -7.51 11.59
N VAL A 217 -7.32 -6.20 11.75
CA VAL A 217 -6.66 -5.18 10.90
C VAL A 217 -5.15 -5.21 11.11
N GLU A 218 -4.68 -5.33 12.35
CA GLU A 218 -3.24 -5.48 12.64
C GLU A 218 -2.67 -6.75 12.03
N TYR A 219 -3.40 -7.87 12.13
CA TYR A 219 -3.03 -9.12 11.48
C TYR A 219 -2.99 -8.98 9.95
N GLU A 220 -3.98 -8.34 9.32
CA GLU A 220 -3.98 -8.09 7.88
C GLU A 220 -2.82 -7.21 7.45
N ASN A 221 -2.52 -6.13 8.18
CA ASN A 221 -1.36 -5.28 7.91
C ASN A 221 -0.04 -6.06 7.98
N LYS A 222 0.07 -6.97 8.95
CA LYS A 222 1.23 -7.87 9.06
C LYS A 222 1.31 -8.83 7.87
N VAL A 223 0.19 -9.46 7.48
CA VAL A 223 0.13 -10.36 6.32
C VAL A 223 0.51 -9.62 5.02
N ILE A 224 0.02 -8.39 4.85
CA ILE A 224 0.39 -7.55 3.70
C ILE A 224 1.90 -7.29 3.72
N SER A 225 2.47 -6.89 4.85
CA SER A 225 3.93 -6.68 5.01
C SER A 225 4.75 -7.93 4.68
N ASP A 226 4.31 -9.08 5.19
CA ASP A 226 4.95 -10.38 4.96
C ASP A 226 4.83 -10.80 3.48
N CYS A 227 3.68 -10.54 2.83
CA CYS A 227 3.50 -10.79 1.40
C CYS A 227 4.37 -9.87 0.54
N PHE A 228 4.51 -8.59 0.89
CA PHE A 228 5.44 -7.69 0.21
C PHE A 228 6.89 -8.18 0.34
N SER A 229 7.30 -8.57 1.55
CA SER A 229 8.62 -9.16 1.82
C SER A 229 8.86 -10.44 1.02
N CYS A 230 7.89 -11.36 0.98
CA CYS A 230 7.98 -12.61 0.21
C CYS A 230 8.02 -12.35 -1.31
N THR A 231 7.27 -11.36 -1.79
CA THR A 231 7.26 -10.99 -3.21
C THR A 231 8.62 -10.42 -3.61
N ILE A 232 9.26 -9.64 -2.74
CA ILE A 232 10.63 -9.14 -2.90
C ILE A 232 11.61 -10.30 -3.02
N LEU A 233 11.54 -11.26 -2.09
CA LEU A 233 12.41 -12.45 -2.10
C LEU A 233 12.19 -13.31 -3.35
N TYR A 234 10.92 -13.48 -3.78
CA TYR A 234 10.58 -14.21 -5.00
C TYR A 234 11.15 -13.56 -6.27
N TYR A 235 11.22 -12.22 -6.32
CA TYR A 235 11.82 -11.51 -7.46
C TYR A 235 13.35 -11.39 -7.37
N LEU A 236 13.95 -11.72 -6.23
CA LEU A 236 15.40 -11.76 -6.00
C LEU A 236 16.03 -13.14 -6.26
N MET A 237 15.26 -14.23 -6.17
CA MET A 237 15.65 -15.61 -6.50
C MET A 237 15.46 -15.93 -7.99
#